data_AF-A0A2A6L4U9-F1
#
_entry.id   AF-A0A2A6L4U9-F1
#
_cell.length_a   1.000
_cell.length_b   1.000
_cell.length_c   1.000
_cell.angle_alpha   90.00
_cell.angle_beta   90.00
_cell.angle_gamma   90.00
#
_symmetry.space_group_name_H-M   'P 1'
#
loop_
_entity.id
_entity.type
_entity.pdbx_description
1 polymer ?
#
loop_
_entity_poly.entity_id
_entity_poly.type
_entity_poly.pdbx_seq_one_letter_code
_entity_poly.pdbx_strand_id
1 'polypeptide(L)'
;MTDAERLMLGFVPSLRESPFKIAPERADELLAQMGGETWVLEIVDGPANFEAFPKIKEIEGTYAALLSLWAVAASVRDLWALTQTAAETNLSRVVIKPGGPGSAAIELKNAALALIRNERFSWSDAPMEPDPTADASSQGGLTNNLFLAAASFVILHECAHLALGHQEFTALMHQQEREADAWAVSWILEKVPSRTHREFRTLAICVAFIWIGLIDDVRRATSTHPPAAQRFADAFNNFGNIPTESLALEISYYVLKAFFDPTTDIPQADNAKDGFTNQLIDYTRSR
;
A
#
# COMPACT_ATOMS: atom_id res chain seq x y z
N MET A 1 -21.40 -7.21 13.09
CA MET A 1 -20.61 -7.42 11.88
C MET A 1 -20.69 -6.19 11.00
N THR A 2 -19.57 -5.50 10.86
CA THR A 2 -19.41 -4.39 9.90
C THR A 2 -19.26 -4.95 8.48
N ASP A 3 -19.45 -4.13 7.45
CA ASP A 3 -19.14 -4.57 6.07
C ASP A 3 -17.65 -4.90 5.91
N ALA A 4 -16.78 -4.15 6.58
CA ALA A 4 -15.35 -4.41 6.60
C ALA A 4 -15.04 -5.81 7.15
N GLU A 5 -15.60 -6.19 8.30
CA GLU A 5 -15.46 -7.53 8.86
C GLU A 5 -15.99 -8.59 7.90
N ARG A 6 -17.23 -8.42 7.40
CA ARG A 6 -17.90 -9.37 6.50
C ARG A 6 -17.06 -9.65 5.24
N LEU A 7 -16.52 -8.61 4.61
CA LEU A 7 -15.82 -8.71 3.34
C LEU A 7 -14.35 -9.17 3.49
N MET A 8 -13.73 -8.90 4.64
CA MET A 8 -12.30 -9.16 4.83
C MET A 8 -12.01 -10.41 5.66
N LEU A 9 -12.99 -10.99 6.36
CA LEU A 9 -12.79 -12.19 7.18
C LEU A 9 -12.15 -13.35 6.40
N GLY A 10 -12.54 -13.55 5.14
CA GLY A 10 -11.98 -14.61 4.30
C GLY A 10 -10.51 -14.40 3.89
N PHE A 11 -9.98 -13.19 4.03
CA PHE A 11 -8.57 -12.89 3.73
C PHE A 11 -7.63 -13.13 4.93
N VAL A 12 -8.15 -13.23 6.16
CA VAL A 12 -7.34 -13.31 7.38
C VAL A 12 -6.28 -14.44 7.34
N PRO A 13 -6.57 -15.67 6.87
CA PRO A 13 -5.54 -16.71 6.74
C PRO A 13 -4.40 -16.32 5.78
N SER A 14 -4.75 -15.80 4.60
CA SER A 14 -3.76 -15.36 3.60
C SER A 14 -2.96 -14.15 4.07
N LEU A 15 -3.57 -13.28 4.87
CA LEU A 15 -2.93 -12.11 5.46
C LEU A 15 -1.83 -12.51 6.45
N ARG A 16 -2.08 -13.51 7.30
CA ARG A 16 -1.08 -14.04 8.26
C ARG A 16 0.15 -14.62 7.57
N GLU A 17 -0.03 -15.18 6.37
CA GLU A 17 1.06 -15.73 5.56
C GLU A 17 1.75 -14.69 4.67
N SER A 18 1.15 -13.51 4.51
CA SER A 18 1.58 -12.53 3.51
C SER A 18 3.02 -12.00 3.74
N PRO A 19 3.52 -11.77 4.98
CA PRO A 19 4.90 -11.31 5.20
C PRO A 19 5.94 -12.31 4.69
N PHE A 20 5.61 -13.61 4.71
CA PHE A 20 6.47 -14.67 4.19
C PHE A 20 6.30 -14.83 2.68
N LYS A 21 5.07 -14.68 2.16
CA LYS A 21 4.78 -14.87 0.73
C LYS A 21 5.29 -13.75 -0.17
N ILE A 22 5.49 -12.53 0.34
CA ILE A 22 6.02 -11.43 -0.50
C ILE A 22 7.49 -11.65 -0.87
N ALA A 23 8.28 -12.23 0.06
CA ALA A 23 9.69 -12.56 -0.10
C ALA A 23 9.98 -13.98 0.39
N PRO A 24 9.45 -15.02 -0.31
CA PRO A 24 9.55 -16.41 0.15
C PRO A 24 10.99 -16.90 0.25
N GLU A 25 11.90 -16.33 -0.55
CA GLU A 25 13.33 -16.62 -0.46
C GLU A 25 13.99 -16.15 0.85
N ARG A 26 13.25 -15.40 1.69
CA ARG A 26 13.68 -14.92 3.01
C ARG A 26 12.78 -15.41 4.15
N ALA A 27 11.89 -16.38 3.90
CA ALA A 27 10.93 -16.84 4.90
C ALA A 27 11.61 -17.37 6.18
N ASP A 28 12.67 -18.17 6.03
CA ASP A 28 13.44 -18.71 7.15
C ASP A 28 14.19 -17.60 7.92
N GLU A 29 14.69 -16.58 7.21
CA GLU A 29 15.31 -15.41 7.83
C GLU A 29 14.30 -14.65 8.68
N LEU A 30 13.06 -14.52 8.21
CA LEU A 30 12.00 -13.81 8.93
C LEU A 30 11.59 -14.59 10.18
N LEU A 31 11.40 -15.91 10.05
CA LEU A 31 11.07 -16.77 11.18
C LEU A 31 12.18 -16.75 12.24
N ALA A 32 13.45 -16.73 11.82
CA ALA A 32 14.57 -16.59 12.73
C ALA A 32 14.55 -15.24 13.48
N GLN A 33 14.23 -14.13 12.80
CA GLN A 33 14.04 -12.81 13.45
C GLN A 33 12.91 -12.84 14.48
N MET A 34 11.85 -13.62 14.22
CA MET A 34 10.73 -13.77 15.14
C MET A 34 11.03 -14.68 16.34
N GLY A 35 12.21 -15.33 16.38
CA GLY A 35 12.61 -16.24 17.45
C GLY A 35 12.24 -17.70 17.21
N GLY A 36 11.97 -18.09 15.97
CA GLY A 36 11.62 -19.46 15.56
C GLY A 36 10.12 -19.76 15.51
N GLU A 37 9.29 -18.82 15.97
CA GLU A 37 7.83 -18.90 15.93
C GLU A 37 7.26 -17.62 15.33
N THR A 38 6.17 -17.70 14.58
CA THR A 38 5.54 -16.54 13.97
C THR A 38 4.89 -15.65 15.05
N TRP A 39 5.13 -14.35 14.99
CA TRP A 39 4.38 -13.41 15.83
C TRP A 39 2.89 -13.44 15.48
N VAL A 40 2.06 -13.18 16.49
CA VAL A 40 0.60 -13.21 16.33
C VAL A 40 0.16 -11.99 15.52
N LEU A 41 -0.69 -12.21 14.52
CA LEU A 41 -1.44 -11.18 13.83
C LEU A 41 -2.93 -11.41 14.07
N GLU A 42 -3.53 -10.53 14.86
CA GLU A 42 -4.97 -10.49 15.09
C GLU A 42 -5.63 -9.39 14.27
N ILE A 43 -6.85 -9.66 13.81
CA ILE A 43 -7.65 -8.69 13.06
C ILE A 43 -8.94 -8.42 13.83
N VAL A 44 -9.13 -7.17 14.22
CA VAL A 44 -10.23 -6.73 15.07
C VAL A 44 -11.08 -5.64 14.40
N ASP A 45 -12.22 -5.34 15.02
CA ASP A 45 -13.01 -4.16 14.66
C ASP A 45 -12.34 -2.89 15.19
N GLY A 46 -12.29 -1.85 14.36
CA GLY A 46 -11.78 -0.54 14.78
C GLY A 46 -11.44 0.36 13.60
N PRO A 47 -11.00 1.60 13.87
CA PRO A 47 -10.51 2.53 12.85
C PRO A 47 -9.38 1.91 12.02
N ALA A 48 -9.23 2.31 10.75
CA ALA A 48 -8.21 1.75 9.84
C ALA A 48 -6.78 1.90 10.38
N ASN A 49 -6.23 0.86 11.03
CA ASN A 49 -4.91 0.90 11.67
C ASN A 49 -4.21 -0.45 11.60
N PHE A 50 -2.89 -0.42 11.68
CA PHE A 50 -2.04 -1.53 12.11
C PHE A 50 -1.16 -1.02 13.25
N GLU A 51 -0.91 -1.87 14.24
CA GLU A 51 -0.10 -1.52 15.40
C GLU A 51 0.61 -2.75 15.96
N ALA A 52 1.92 -2.63 16.13
CA ALA A 52 2.73 -3.56 16.89
C ALA A 52 2.61 -3.31 18.41
N PHE A 53 2.56 -4.38 19.19
CA PHE A 53 2.60 -4.37 20.66
C PHE A 53 3.89 -5.04 21.18
N PRO A 54 5.01 -4.28 21.33
CA PRO A 54 6.33 -4.84 21.66
C PRO A 54 6.40 -5.69 22.92
N LYS A 55 5.57 -5.39 23.93
CA LYS A 55 5.57 -6.10 25.22
C LYS A 55 5.08 -7.54 25.10
N ILE A 56 4.15 -7.80 24.21
CA ILE A 56 3.51 -9.11 24.02
C ILE A 56 3.87 -9.75 22.68
N LYS A 57 4.61 -9.03 21.81
CA LYS A 57 5.03 -9.49 20.47
C LYS A 57 3.85 -9.88 19.58
N GLU A 58 2.83 -9.03 19.59
CA GLU A 58 1.63 -9.18 18.78
C GLU A 58 1.51 -7.99 17.84
N ILE A 59 0.83 -8.20 16.72
CA ILE A 59 0.44 -7.17 15.78
C ILE A 59 -1.08 -7.22 15.69
N GLU A 60 -1.72 -6.07 15.80
CA GLU A 60 -3.14 -5.92 15.54
C GLU A 60 -3.34 -5.13 14.26
N GLY A 61 -4.21 -5.63 13.38
CA GLY A 61 -4.74 -4.88 12.26
C GLY A 61 -6.25 -4.74 12.40
N THR A 62 -6.86 -3.79 11.69
CA THR A 62 -8.32 -3.65 11.69
C THR A 62 -8.94 -4.02 10.35
N TYR A 63 -10.17 -4.54 10.38
CA TYR A 63 -10.91 -4.86 9.16
C TYR A 63 -11.07 -3.64 8.24
N ALA A 64 -11.25 -2.44 8.80
CA ALA A 64 -11.31 -1.21 8.03
C ALA A 64 -9.98 -0.89 7.33
N ALA A 65 -8.83 -1.22 7.94
CA ALA A 65 -7.53 -1.10 7.28
C ALA A 65 -7.42 -2.03 6.10
N LEU A 66 -7.83 -3.30 6.28
CA LEU A 66 -7.79 -4.30 5.21
C LEU A 66 -8.66 -3.90 4.02
N LEU A 67 -9.92 -3.52 4.26
CA LEU A 67 -10.84 -3.20 3.17
C LEU A 67 -10.45 -1.90 2.45
N SER A 68 -9.99 -0.88 3.18
CA SER A 68 -9.52 0.36 2.57
C SER A 68 -8.23 0.14 1.77
N LEU A 69 -7.27 -0.66 2.26
CA LEU A 69 -6.07 -1.02 1.51
C LEU A 69 -6.40 -1.82 0.25
N TRP A 70 -7.34 -2.76 0.35
CA TRP A 70 -7.82 -3.53 -0.79
C TRP A 70 -8.43 -2.61 -1.86
N ALA A 71 -9.23 -1.61 -1.46
CA ALA A 71 -9.81 -0.66 -2.41
C ALA A 71 -8.75 0.19 -3.11
N VAL A 72 -7.67 0.58 -2.41
CA VAL A 72 -6.53 1.26 -3.03
C VAL A 72 -5.86 0.35 -4.06
N ALA A 73 -5.61 -0.92 -3.73
CA ALA A 73 -5.05 -1.88 -4.68
C ALA A 73 -5.95 -2.08 -5.92
N ALA A 74 -7.26 -2.18 -5.72
CA ALA A 74 -8.26 -2.29 -6.79
C ALA A 74 -8.25 -1.06 -7.70
N SER A 75 -8.20 0.13 -7.11
CA SER A 75 -8.13 1.42 -7.82
C SER A 75 -6.84 1.54 -8.65
N VAL A 76 -5.69 1.16 -8.08
CA VAL A 76 -4.41 1.13 -8.80
C VAL A 76 -4.46 0.19 -9.99
N ARG A 77 -5.07 -0.99 -9.84
CA ARG A 77 -5.24 -1.96 -10.93
C ARG A 77 -6.12 -1.42 -12.06
N ASP A 78 -7.24 -0.77 -11.72
CA ASP A 78 -8.11 -0.12 -12.71
C ASP A 78 -7.37 1.01 -13.45
N LEU A 79 -6.60 1.84 -12.73
CA LEU A 79 -5.78 2.89 -13.34
C LEU A 79 -4.69 2.30 -14.24
N TRP A 80 -4.06 1.20 -13.85
CA TRP A 80 -3.07 0.52 -14.67
C TRP A 80 -3.67 -0.07 -15.96
N ALA A 81 -4.86 -0.68 -15.88
CA ALA A 81 -5.56 -1.16 -17.08
C ALA A 81 -5.90 0.00 -18.03
N LEU A 82 -6.30 1.15 -17.47
CA LEU A 82 -6.61 2.35 -18.23
C LEU A 82 -5.37 2.96 -18.91
N THR A 83 -4.22 3.01 -18.24
CA THR A 83 -2.97 3.52 -18.83
C THR A 83 -2.46 2.60 -19.93
N GLN A 84 -2.56 1.27 -19.76
CA GLN A 84 -2.23 0.31 -20.83
C GLN A 84 -3.12 0.50 -22.06
N THR A 85 -4.44 0.62 -21.86
CA THR A 85 -5.39 0.85 -22.95
C THR A 85 -5.07 2.16 -23.69
N ALA A 86 -4.71 3.21 -22.96
CA ALA A 86 -4.33 4.49 -23.55
C ALA A 86 -3.04 4.39 -24.37
N ALA A 87 -2.03 3.67 -23.88
CA ALA A 87 -0.79 3.42 -24.61
C ALA A 87 -1.04 2.63 -25.90
N GLU A 88 -1.82 1.55 -25.84
CA GLU A 88 -2.18 0.72 -27.00
C GLU A 88 -2.95 1.50 -28.07
N THR A 89 -3.71 2.52 -27.66
CA THR A 89 -4.50 3.39 -28.54
C THR A 89 -3.79 4.69 -28.91
N ASN A 90 -2.51 4.84 -28.55
CA ASN A 90 -1.69 6.03 -28.78
C ASN A 90 -2.32 7.34 -28.26
N LEU A 91 -3.06 7.25 -27.15
CA LEU A 91 -3.61 8.42 -26.48
C LEU A 91 -2.51 9.11 -25.67
N SER A 92 -2.38 10.43 -25.87
CA SER A 92 -1.43 11.26 -25.13
C SER A 92 -1.92 11.65 -23.73
N ARG A 93 -3.20 11.40 -23.41
CA ARG A 93 -3.82 11.74 -22.13
C ARG A 93 -4.97 10.80 -21.78
N VAL A 94 -5.03 10.38 -20.53
CA VAL A 94 -6.21 9.77 -19.91
C VAL A 94 -7.03 10.85 -19.22
N VAL A 95 -8.35 10.87 -19.47
CA VAL A 95 -9.28 11.80 -18.81
C VAL A 95 -10.33 10.99 -18.07
N ILE A 96 -10.26 11.00 -16.73
CA ILE A 96 -11.22 10.33 -15.87
C ILE A 96 -12.40 11.28 -15.64
N LYS A 97 -13.61 10.82 -15.98
CA LYS A 97 -14.87 11.54 -15.77
C LYS A 97 -15.84 10.66 -15.00
N PRO A 98 -16.75 11.22 -14.18
CA PRO A 98 -17.82 10.46 -13.55
C PRO A 98 -18.60 9.63 -14.59
N GLY A 99 -18.80 8.34 -14.32
CA GLY A 99 -19.46 7.40 -15.23
C GLY A 99 -18.70 7.03 -16.50
N GLY A 100 -17.46 7.51 -16.69
CA GLY A 100 -16.59 7.18 -17.81
C GLY A 100 -15.45 6.21 -17.43
N PRO A 101 -14.56 5.88 -18.38
CA PRO A 101 -13.38 5.07 -18.09
C PRO A 101 -12.56 5.62 -16.92
N GLY A 102 -12.23 4.75 -15.96
CA GLY A 102 -11.52 5.12 -14.73
C GLY A 102 -12.40 5.66 -13.59
N SER A 103 -13.72 5.83 -13.77
CA SER A 103 -14.58 6.29 -12.67
C SER A 103 -14.57 5.33 -11.48
N ALA A 104 -14.57 4.02 -11.75
CA ALA A 104 -14.48 2.98 -10.73
C ALA A 104 -13.24 3.13 -9.84
N ALA A 105 -12.09 3.51 -10.41
CA ALA A 105 -10.87 3.76 -9.64
C ALA A 105 -11.06 4.92 -8.64
N ILE A 106 -11.73 5.99 -9.05
CA ILE A 106 -12.01 7.15 -8.19
C ILE A 106 -13.08 6.81 -7.13
N GLU A 107 -14.09 6.02 -7.49
CA GLU A 107 -15.11 5.52 -6.57
C GLU A 107 -14.49 4.62 -5.49
N LEU A 108 -13.57 3.73 -5.85
CA LEU A 108 -12.81 2.90 -4.91
C LEU A 108 -11.90 3.72 -3.99
N LYS A 109 -11.21 4.73 -4.52
CA LYS A 109 -10.44 5.70 -3.71
C LYS A 109 -11.36 6.40 -2.69
N ASN A 110 -12.52 6.85 -3.13
CA ASN A 110 -13.48 7.52 -2.25
C ASN A 110 -14.05 6.58 -1.19
N ALA A 111 -14.30 5.31 -1.53
CA ALA A 111 -14.72 4.28 -0.58
C ALA A 111 -13.62 3.99 0.46
N ALA A 112 -12.34 3.93 0.06
CA ALA A 112 -11.21 3.83 1.00
C ALA A 112 -11.20 5.02 1.97
N LEU A 113 -11.29 6.26 1.47
CA LEU A 113 -11.34 7.46 2.31
C LEU A 113 -12.54 7.45 3.26
N ALA A 114 -13.70 6.95 2.82
CA ALA A 114 -14.88 6.84 3.66
C ALA A 114 -14.70 5.83 4.80
N LEU A 115 -14.10 4.67 4.53
CA LEU A 115 -13.73 3.67 5.55
C LEU A 115 -12.70 4.19 6.54
N ILE A 116 -11.68 4.90 6.06
CA ILE A 116 -10.64 5.47 6.92
C ILE A 116 -11.26 6.51 7.89
N ARG A 117 -12.26 7.27 7.44
CA ARG A 117 -13.01 8.24 8.27
C ARG A 117 -13.98 7.57 9.25
N ASN A 118 -14.56 6.44 8.85
CA ASN A 118 -15.59 5.75 9.59
C ASN A 118 -15.52 4.26 9.27
N GLU A 119 -15.06 3.46 10.23
CA GLU A 119 -14.92 2.01 10.12
C GLU A 119 -16.25 1.28 9.87
N ARG A 120 -17.38 1.95 10.10
CA ARG A 120 -18.73 1.44 9.86
C ARG A 120 -19.35 1.89 8.53
N PHE A 121 -18.55 2.49 7.64
CA PHE A 121 -19.02 2.86 6.30
C PHE A 121 -19.62 1.63 5.57
N SER A 122 -20.79 1.84 4.97
CA SER A 122 -21.48 0.81 4.17
C SER A 122 -20.81 0.63 2.82
N TRP A 123 -20.48 -0.60 2.44
CA TRP A 123 -19.81 -0.90 1.18
C TRP A 123 -20.77 -1.00 -0.02
N SER A 124 -22.07 -0.80 0.20
CA SER A 124 -23.14 -1.00 -0.80
C SER A 124 -22.98 -0.24 -2.12
N ASP A 125 -22.33 0.92 -2.10
CA ASP A 125 -22.19 1.80 -3.27
C ASP A 125 -20.81 1.69 -3.94
N ALA A 126 -19.93 0.80 -3.45
CA ALA A 126 -18.64 0.58 -4.07
C ALA A 126 -18.80 -0.20 -5.39
N PRO A 127 -18.01 0.10 -6.43
CA PRO A 127 -18.17 -0.53 -7.74
C PRO A 127 -17.78 -2.01 -7.77
N MET A 128 -17.19 -2.52 -6.68
CA MET A 128 -16.57 -3.84 -6.62
C MET A 128 -16.45 -4.30 -5.15
N GLU A 129 -16.69 -5.59 -4.91
CA GLU A 129 -16.48 -6.25 -3.60
C GLU A 129 -15.26 -7.17 -3.63
N PRO A 130 -14.52 -7.29 -2.51
CA PRO A 130 -13.50 -8.32 -2.36
C PRO A 130 -14.08 -9.74 -2.41
N ASP A 131 -13.44 -10.60 -3.20
CA ASP A 131 -13.70 -12.05 -3.19
C ASP A 131 -12.40 -12.79 -2.86
N PRO A 132 -12.23 -13.33 -1.64
CA PRO A 132 -11.02 -14.05 -1.23
C PRO A 132 -10.77 -15.33 -2.02
N THR A 133 -11.78 -15.82 -2.74
CA THR A 133 -11.72 -17.06 -3.54
C THR A 133 -11.58 -16.81 -5.03
N ALA A 134 -11.45 -15.55 -5.45
CA ALA A 134 -11.28 -15.18 -6.84
C ALA A 134 -10.08 -15.92 -7.46
N ASP A 135 -10.29 -16.46 -8.66
CA ASP A 135 -9.23 -17.14 -9.40
C ASP A 135 -8.02 -16.20 -9.60
N ALA A 136 -6.80 -16.71 -9.40
CA ALA A 136 -5.57 -15.92 -9.42
C ALA A 136 -5.32 -15.19 -10.75
N SER A 137 -5.86 -15.68 -11.87
CA SER A 137 -5.76 -15.04 -13.19
C SER A 137 -6.88 -14.05 -13.49
N SER A 138 -7.95 -14.05 -12.69
CA SER A 138 -9.06 -13.10 -12.80
C SER A 138 -8.66 -11.70 -12.33
N GLN A 139 -9.44 -10.68 -12.73
CA GLN A 139 -9.24 -9.31 -12.25
C GLN A 139 -9.32 -9.19 -10.72
N GLY A 140 -10.21 -9.97 -10.09
CA GLY A 140 -10.31 -10.07 -8.63
C GLY A 140 -9.07 -10.71 -8.02
N GLY A 141 -8.56 -11.81 -8.58
CA GLY A 141 -7.35 -12.46 -8.12
C GLY A 141 -6.09 -11.61 -8.26
N LEU A 142 -5.95 -10.86 -9.36
CA LEU A 142 -4.85 -9.90 -9.54
C LEU A 142 -4.92 -8.77 -8.51
N THR A 143 -6.13 -8.28 -8.23
CA THR A 143 -6.35 -7.27 -7.17
C THR A 143 -5.99 -7.83 -5.80
N ASN A 144 -6.40 -9.06 -5.49
CA ASN A 144 -6.06 -9.74 -4.24
C ASN A 144 -4.56 -9.94 -4.07
N ASN A 145 -3.85 -10.31 -5.14
CA ASN A 145 -2.39 -10.46 -5.11
C ASN A 145 -1.69 -9.15 -4.78
N LEU A 146 -2.10 -8.05 -5.43
CA LEU A 146 -1.55 -6.72 -5.16
C LEU A 146 -1.89 -6.23 -3.74
N PHE A 147 -3.13 -6.43 -3.31
CA PHE A 147 -3.59 -6.14 -1.95
C PHE A 147 -2.77 -6.90 -0.90
N LEU A 148 -2.64 -8.22 -1.03
CA LEU A 148 -1.91 -9.05 -0.08
C LEU A 148 -0.43 -8.67 -0.03
N ALA A 149 0.17 -8.36 -1.19
CA ALA A 149 1.55 -7.88 -1.27
C ALA A 149 1.75 -6.52 -0.58
N ALA A 150 0.81 -5.58 -0.76
CA ALA A 150 0.85 -4.29 -0.08
C ALA A 150 0.63 -4.46 1.43
N ALA A 151 -0.29 -5.33 1.84
CA ALA A 151 -0.52 -5.68 3.24
C ALA A 151 0.71 -6.32 3.87
N SER A 152 1.46 -7.16 3.13
CA SER A 152 2.74 -7.69 3.59
C SER A 152 3.72 -6.59 3.98
N PHE A 153 3.79 -5.50 3.21
CA PHE A 153 4.66 -4.37 3.55
C PHE A 153 4.23 -3.71 4.87
N VAL A 154 2.94 -3.45 5.05
CA VAL A 154 2.40 -2.84 6.28
C VAL A 154 2.68 -3.75 7.49
N ILE A 155 2.47 -5.07 7.36
CA ILE A 155 2.75 -6.01 8.45
C ILE A 155 4.26 -6.13 8.71
N LEU A 156 5.10 -6.11 7.67
CA LEU A 156 6.56 -6.11 7.83
C LEU A 156 7.06 -4.83 8.51
N HIS A 157 6.40 -3.70 8.31
CA HIS A 157 6.66 -2.47 9.04
C HIS A 157 6.39 -2.66 10.55
N GLU A 158 5.24 -3.25 10.92
CA GLU A 158 4.96 -3.58 12.32
C GLU A 158 5.95 -4.61 12.90
N CYS A 159 6.33 -5.62 12.11
CA CYS A 159 7.39 -6.55 12.47
C CYS A 159 8.73 -5.82 12.74
N ALA A 160 9.04 -4.76 11.98
CA ALA A 160 10.26 -3.99 12.20
C ALA A 160 10.26 -3.30 13.56
N HIS A 161 9.12 -2.75 14.01
CA HIS A 161 9.00 -2.18 15.35
C HIS A 161 9.34 -3.22 16.44
N LEU A 162 8.85 -4.45 16.28
CA LEU A 162 9.15 -5.55 17.19
C LEU A 162 10.63 -5.98 17.12
N ALA A 163 11.16 -6.16 15.91
CA ALA A 163 12.53 -6.63 15.67
C ALA A 163 13.60 -5.63 16.15
N LEU A 164 13.35 -4.34 15.96
CA LEU A 164 14.26 -3.26 16.35
C LEU A 164 14.08 -2.80 17.80
N GLY A 165 13.12 -3.37 18.53
CA GLY A 165 12.85 -3.00 19.92
C GLY A 165 12.38 -1.55 20.07
N HIS A 166 11.61 -1.06 19.10
CA HIS A 166 11.00 0.27 19.13
C HIS A 166 10.05 0.40 20.33
N GLN A 167 9.84 1.64 20.78
CA GLN A 167 9.12 1.94 22.02
C GLN A 167 8.00 2.93 21.77
N GLU A 168 6.84 2.68 22.37
CA GLU A 168 5.73 3.63 22.39
C GLU A 168 6.12 4.92 23.12
N PHE A 169 5.58 6.07 22.67
CA PHE A 169 5.68 7.37 23.36
C PHE A 169 7.11 7.87 23.64
N THR A 170 7.98 7.84 22.62
CA THR A 170 9.36 8.34 22.71
C THR A 170 9.57 9.62 21.88
N ALA A 171 10.61 10.40 22.21
CA ALA A 171 11.04 11.54 21.39
C ALA A 171 11.56 11.11 20.00
N LEU A 172 11.84 9.82 19.82
CA LEU A 172 12.39 9.24 18.58
C LEU A 172 11.32 8.65 17.64
N MET A 173 10.02 8.89 17.87
CA MET A 173 8.96 8.23 17.08
C MET A 173 9.13 8.44 15.57
N HIS A 174 9.49 9.65 15.13
CA HIS A 174 9.73 9.90 13.69
C HIS A 174 10.91 9.11 13.13
N GLN A 175 11.94 8.86 13.93
CA GLN A 175 13.07 8.04 13.51
C GLN A 175 12.67 6.57 13.46
N GLN A 176 11.93 6.08 14.45
CA GLN A 176 11.45 4.69 14.50
C GLN A 176 10.56 4.33 13.30
N GLU A 177 9.67 5.24 12.87
CA GLU A 177 8.85 5.05 11.66
C GLU A 177 9.72 4.91 10.40
N ARG A 178 10.73 5.76 10.24
CA ARG A 178 11.66 5.71 9.09
C ARG A 178 12.51 4.43 9.10
N GLU A 179 12.97 4.01 10.28
CA GLU A 179 13.73 2.78 10.44
C GLU A 179 12.86 1.55 10.13
N ALA A 180 11.60 1.54 10.57
CA ALA A 180 10.65 0.48 10.26
C ALA A 180 10.31 0.41 8.76
N ASP A 181 10.06 1.56 8.12
CA ASP A 181 9.88 1.66 6.66
C ASP A 181 11.09 1.14 5.90
N ALA A 182 12.29 1.60 6.25
CA ALA A 182 13.54 1.17 5.61
C ALA A 182 13.79 -0.33 5.79
N TRP A 183 13.51 -0.86 6.98
CA TRP A 183 13.62 -2.29 7.27
C TRP A 183 12.67 -3.10 6.40
N ALA A 184 11.40 -2.71 6.30
CA ALA A 184 10.39 -3.41 5.50
C ALA A 184 10.71 -3.35 3.99
N VAL A 185 11.14 -2.18 3.49
CA VAL A 185 11.60 -2.03 2.09
C VAL A 185 12.77 -2.95 1.81
N SER A 186 13.81 -2.93 2.67
CA SER A 186 14.99 -3.79 2.52
C SER A 186 14.58 -5.26 2.56
N TRP A 187 13.69 -5.62 3.49
CA TRP A 187 13.18 -6.99 3.62
C TRP A 187 12.62 -7.51 2.29
N ILE A 188 11.79 -6.70 1.65
CA ILE A 188 11.11 -7.06 0.40
C ILE A 188 12.05 -7.00 -0.82
N LEU A 189 12.94 -6.00 -0.89
CA LEU A 189 13.65 -5.65 -2.13
C LEU A 189 15.13 -6.07 -2.21
N GLU A 190 15.76 -6.49 -1.13
CA GLU A 190 17.20 -6.80 -1.12
C GLU A 190 17.56 -8.07 -1.91
N LYS A 191 16.82 -9.18 -1.70
CA LYS A 191 17.11 -10.51 -2.27
C LYS A 191 16.17 -10.93 -3.41
N VAL A 192 15.58 -9.96 -4.10
CA VAL A 192 14.57 -10.23 -5.14
C VAL A 192 15.15 -11.07 -6.28
N PRO A 193 14.53 -12.20 -6.66
CA PRO A 193 15.12 -13.17 -7.58
C PRO A 193 15.13 -12.73 -9.05
N SER A 194 14.32 -11.75 -9.44
CA SER A 194 14.22 -11.31 -10.84
C SER A 194 13.69 -9.88 -10.97
N ARG A 195 13.85 -9.27 -12.14
CA ARG A 195 13.28 -7.96 -12.46
C ARG A 195 11.76 -7.92 -12.32
N THR A 196 11.04 -8.93 -12.82
CA THR A 196 9.55 -8.96 -12.74
C THR A 196 9.07 -8.99 -11.29
N HIS A 197 9.69 -9.82 -10.45
CA HIS A 197 9.40 -9.83 -9.02
C HIS A 197 9.70 -8.47 -8.36
N ARG A 198 10.77 -7.77 -8.80
CA ARG A 198 11.14 -6.44 -8.28
C ARG A 198 10.09 -5.40 -8.64
N GLU A 199 9.62 -5.36 -9.89
CA GLU A 199 8.57 -4.44 -10.32
C GLU A 199 7.29 -4.67 -9.50
N PHE A 200 6.82 -5.92 -9.38
CA PHE A 200 5.61 -6.23 -8.62
C PHE A 200 5.73 -5.82 -7.14
N ARG A 201 6.85 -6.18 -6.49
CA ARG A 201 7.11 -5.82 -5.08
C ARG A 201 7.24 -4.31 -4.88
N THR A 202 7.86 -3.60 -5.83
CA THR A 202 7.96 -2.13 -5.81
C THR A 202 6.57 -1.51 -5.88
N LEU A 203 5.71 -1.98 -6.81
CA LEU A 203 4.34 -1.49 -6.94
C LEU A 203 3.54 -1.73 -5.65
N ALA A 204 3.68 -2.90 -5.03
CA ALA A 204 3.02 -3.21 -3.77
C ALA A 204 3.42 -2.27 -2.61
N ILE A 205 4.72 -1.94 -2.50
CA ILE A 205 5.21 -0.95 -1.53
C ILE A 205 4.61 0.43 -1.83
N CYS A 206 4.58 0.86 -3.09
CA CYS A 206 3.96 2.12 -3.48
C CYS A 206 2.47 2.18 -3.12
N VAL A 207 1.72 1.09 -3.37
CA VAL A 207 0.30 0.97 -3.00
C VAL A 207 0.12 1.13 -1.49
N ALA A 208 0.97 0.51 -0.68
CA ALA A 208 0.92 0.65 0.76
C ALA A 208 1.18 2.11 1.20
N PHE A 209 2.19 2.80 0.64
CA PHE A 209 2.42 4.22 0.94
C PHE A 209 1.30 5.14 0.46
N ILE A 210 0.68 4.86 -0.69
CA ILE A 210 -0.50 5.61 -1.15
C ILE A 210 -1.65 5.45 -0.14
N TRP A 211 -1.88 4.24 0.37
CA TRP A 211 -2.88 4.01 1.41
C TRP A 211 -2.53 4.71 2.74
N ILE A 212 -1.27 4.65 3.19
CA ILE A 212 -0.78 5.41 4.36
C ILE A 212 -1.02 6.91 4.14
N GLY A 213 -0.79 7.42 2.93
CA GLY A 213 -1.08 8.80 2.54
C GLY A 213 -2.55 9.17 2.65
N LEU A 214 -3.48 8.27 2.29
CA LEU A 214 -4.91 8.51 2.51
C LEU A 214 -5.27 8.52 4.00
N ILE A 215 -4.60 7.72 4.83
CA ILE A 215 -4.77 7.77 6.29
C ILE A 215 -4.32 9.12 6.84
N ASP A 216 -3.12 9.56 6.43
CA ASP A 216 -2.56 10.85 6.84
C ASP A 216 -3.46 12.02 6.43
N ASP A 217 -4.04 11.98 5.23
CA ASP A 217 -5.01 12.98 4.74
C ASP A 217 -6.26 13.10 5.61
N VAL A 218 -6.76 11.97 6.11
CA VAL A 218 -7.97 11.93 6.92
C VAL A 218 -7.68 12.31 8.37
N ARG A 219 -6.63 11.72 8.96
CA ARG A 219 -6.30 11.91 10.38
C ARG A 219 -5.62 13.24 10.64
N ARG A 220 -4.96 13.80 9.61
CA ARG A 220 -4.00 14.92 9.67
C ARG A 220 -2.83 14.57 10.57
N ALA A 221 -1.62 14.56 10.02
CA ALA A 221 -0.37 14.25 10.74
C ALA A 221 -0.42 14.72 12.21
N THR A 222 -0.40 13.76 13.13
CA THR A 222 -0.27 14.04 14.56
C THR A 222 1.20 14.33 14.86
N SER A 223 1.49 14.96 16.00
CA SER A 223 2.87 15.20 16.45
C SER A 223 3.71 13.91 16.61
N THR A 224 3.09 12.73 16.58
CA THR A 224 3.71 11.44 16.84
C THR A 224 4.23 10.71 15.60
N HIS A 225 3.75 11.03 14.39
CA HIS A 225 4.22 10.37 13.15
C HIS A 225 4.65 11.40 12.10
N PRO A 226 5.71 11.13 11.32
CA PRO A 226 6.10 12.01 10.23
C PRO A 226 5.08 11.91 9.07
N PRO A 227 4.91 12.98 8.26
CA PRO A 227 4.00 12.98 7.13
C PRO A 227 4.26 11.81 6.18
N ALA A 228 3.20 11.21 5.65
CA ALA A 228 3.29 10.02 4.78
C ALA A 228 4.13 10.30 3.52
N ALA A 229 4.03 11.50 2.96
CA ALA A 229 4.81 11.92 1.80
C ALA A 229 6.32 11.90 2.07
N GLN A 230 6.75 12.34 3.27
CA GLN A 230 8.16 12.33 3.67
C GLN A 230 8.64 10.90 3.91
N ARG A 231 7.83 10.08 4.59
CA ARG A 231 8.12 8.65 4.78
C ARG A 231 8.31 7.93 3.44
N PHE A 232 7.45 8.21 2.46
CA PHE A 232 7.56 7.60 1.14
C PHE A 232 8.82 8.06 0.39
N ALA A 233 9.17 9.35 0.46
CA ALA A 233 10.44 9.86 -0.08
C ALA A 233 11.67 9.21 0.56
N ASP A 234 11.66 9.06 1.89
CA ASP A 234 12.76 8.42 2.62
C ASP A 234 12.87 6.91 2.28
N ALA A 235 11.73 6.23 2.19
CA ALA A 235 11.66 4.82 1.79
C ALA A 235 12.13 4.61 0.35
N PHE A 236 11.81 5.53 -0.57
CA PHE A 236 12.25 5.46 -1.96
C PHE A 236 13.78 5.44 -2.10
N ASN A 237 14.52 6.08 -1.19
CA ASN A 237 15.99 5.99 -1.18
C ASN A 237 16.50 4.55 -0.94
N ASN A 238 15.68 3.69 -0.34
CA ASN A 238 16.00 2.29 -0.06
C ASN A 238 15.56 1.32 -1.17
N PHE A 239 14.95 1.83 -2.26
CA PHE A 239 14.51 0.99 -3.38
C PHE A 239 15.71 0.44 -4.19
N GLY A 240 16.90 1.01 -4.01
CA GLY A 240 18.13 0.60 -4.65
C GLY A 240 18.16 0.94 -6.14
N ASN A 241 18.80 0.07 -6.94
CA ASN A 241 18.97 0.28 -8.39
C ASN A 241 17.69 -0.10 -9.16
N ILE A 242 16.64 0.71 -9.03
CA ILE A 242 15.46 0.61 -9.91
C ILE A 242 15.79 1.20 -11.29
N PRO A 243 15.44 0.50 -12.40
CA PRO A 243 15.59 1.02 -13.75
C PRO A 243 14.84 2.34 -13.97
N THR A 244 15.34 3.19 -14.87
CA THR A 244 14.65 4.44 -15.27
C THR A 244 13.28 4.17 -15.86
N GLU A 245 13.15 3.11 -16.66
CA GLU A 245 11.90 2.59 -17.22
C GLU A 245 11.29 1.49 -16.34
N SER A 246 10.99 1.83 -15.09
CA SER A 246 10.27 0.94 -14.17
C SER A 246 8.76 1.12 -14.35
N LEU A 247 8.08 0.03 -14.72
CA LEU A 247 6.63 0.01 -14.85
C LEU A 247 5.94 0.28 -13.50
N ALA A 248 6.51 -0.23 -12.40
CA ALA A 248 5.99 0.03 -11.07
C ALA A 248 6.01 1.53 -10.74
N LEU A 249 7.12 2.22 -11.03
CA LEU A 249 7.22 3.67 -10.82
C LEU A 249 6.31 4.44 -11.77
N GLU A 250 6.18 3.99 -13.03
CA GLU A 250 5.28 4.59 -14.01
C GLU A 250 3.82 4.60 -13.50
N ILE A 251 3.31 3.42 -13.14
CA ILE A 251 1.97 3.29 -12.59
C ILE A 251 1.83 4.13 -11.32
N SER A 252 2.81 4.05 -10.42
CA SER A 252 2.74 4.74 -9.12
C SER A 252 2.66 6.25 -9.27
N TYR A 253 3.35 6.87 -10.24
CA TYR A 253 3.26 8.32 -10.42
C TYR A 253 1.91 8.76 -10.99
N TYR A 254 1.32 8.00 -11.92
CA TYR A 254 -0.06 8.26 -12.38
C TYR A 254 -1.07 8.12 -11.23
N VAL A 255 -0.88 7.15 -10.35
CA VAL A 255 -1.74 6.96 -9.17
C VAL A 255 -1.55 8.11 -8.18
N LEU A 256 -0.31 8.48 -7.83
CA LEU A 256 -0.02 9.62 -6.96
C LEU A 256 -0.72 10.89 -7.48
N LYS A 257 -0.66 11.11 -8.78
CA LYS A 257 -1.39 12.19 -9.44
C LYS A 257 -2.90 12.09 -9.21
N ALA A 258 -3.51 10.97 -9.58
CA ALA A 258 -4.96 10.79 -9.45
C ALA A 258 -5.44 10.86 -7.98
N PHE A 259 -4.58 10.49 -7.03
CA PHE A 259 -4.92 10.42 -5.62
C PHE A 259 -4.74 11.77 -4.91
N PHE A 260 -3.63 12.46 -5.15
CA PHE A 260 -3.23 13.60 -4.33
C PHE A 260 -3.18 14.93 -5.07
N ASP A 261 -3.14 14.93 -6.41
CA ASP A 261 -3.21 16.14 -7.22
C ASP A 261 -3.96 15.90 -8.54
N PRO A 262 -5.28 15.63 -8.51
CA PRO A 262 -6.01 15.25 -9.72
C PRO A 262 -6.30 16.42 -10.68
N THR A 263 -6.05 17.67 -10.28
CA THR A 263 -6.53 18.86 -11.02
C THR A 263 -5.45 19.55 -11.84
N THR A 264 -4.18 19.52 -11.41
CA THR A 264 -3.11 20.12 -12.23
C THR A 264 -2.72 19.19 -13.37
N ASP A 265 -2.09 19.71 -14.43
CA ASP A 265 -1.59 18.86 -15.51
C ASP A 265 -0.33 18.09 -15.08
N ILE A 266 -0.14 16.88 -15.60
CA ILE A 266 1.08 16.10 -15.38
C ILE A 266 2.16 16.64 -16.31
N PRO A 267 3.30 17.13 -15.80
CA PRO A 267 4.44 17.48 -16.65
C PRO A 267 4.93 16.25 -17.40
N GLN A 268 5.29 16.41 -18.67
CA GLN A 268 5.94 15.33 -19.40
C GLN A 268 7.29 15.01 -18.73
N ALA A 269 7.46 13.76 -18.33
CA ALA A 269 8.72 13.27 -17.77
C ALA A 269 9.57 12.62 -18.86
N ASP A 270 10.89 12.69 -18.70
CA ASP A 270 11.84 12.06 -19.63
C ASP A 270 11.82 10.52 -19.51
N ASN A 271 11.51 9.99 -18.32
CA ASN A 271 11.34 8.57 -18.03
C ASN A 271 10.44 8.35 -16.80
N ALA A 272 10.05 7.10 -16.55
CA ALA A 272 9.16 6.74 -15.45
C ALA A 272 9.70 7.12 -14.06
N LYS A 273 11.01 6.95 -13.81
CA LYS A 273 11.64 7.30 -12.53
C LYS A 273 11.62 8.80 -12.26
N ASP A 274 11.89 9.63 -13.27
CA ASP A 274 11.83 11.09 -13.14
C ASP A 274 10.38 11.55 -12.92
N GLY A 275 9.42 10.96 -13.65
CA GLY A 275 7.99 11.21 -13.45
C GLY A 275 7.55 10.90 -12.02
N PHE A 276 7.94 9.74 -11.50
CA PHE A 276 7.69 9.36 -10.11
C PHE A 276 8.34 10.30 -9.10
N THR A 277 9.62 10.64 -9.30
CA THR A 277 10.34 11.55 -8.40
C THR A 277 9.69 12.92 -8.35
N ASN A 278 9.29 13.46 -9.49
CA ASN A 278 8.60 14.76 -9.57
C ASN A 278 7.25 14.72 -8.84
N GLN A 279 6.42 13.69 -9.08
CA GLN A 279 5.13 13.56 -8.40
C GLN A 279 5.28 13.34 -6.90
N LEU A 280 6.32 12.63 -6.46
CA LEU A 280 6.61 12.46 -5.04
C LEU A 280 7.01 13.79 -4.39
N ILE A 281 7.84 14.61 -5.06
CA ILE A 281 8.20 15.96 -4.60
C ILE A 281 6.96 16.85 -4.50
N ASP A 282 6.08 16.82 -5.50
CA ASP A 282 4.84 17.61 -5.50
C ASP A 282 3.90 17.16 -4.37
N TYR A 283 3.81 15.85 -4.13
CA TYR A 283 3.08 15.29 -3.00
C TYR A 283 3.66 15.78 -1.66
N THR A 284 4.98 15.78 -1.48
CA THR A 284 5.63 16.29 -0.27
C THR A 284 5.40 17.79 -0.07
N ARG A 285 5.34 18.60 -1.15
CA ARG A 285 5.14 20.06 -1.06
C ARG A 285 3.70 20.49 -0.79
N SER A 286 2.73 19.63 -1.10
CA SER A 286 1.30 19.92 -0.94
C SER A 286 0.75 19.60 0.46
N ARG A 287 1.60 19.10 1.36
CA ARG A 287 1.27 18.71 2.74
C ARG A 287 2.04 19.55 3.74
#